data_AF-A0A5N6JIL0-F1
#
_entry.id   AF-A0A5N6JIL0-F1
#
_cell.length_a   1.000
_cell.length_b   1.000
_cell.length_c   1.000
_cell.angle_alpha   90.00
_cell.angle_beta   90.00
_cell.angle_gamma   90.00
#
_symmetry.space_group_name_H-M   'P 1'
#
loop_
_entity.id
_entity.type
_entity.pdbx_description
1 polymer ?
#
loop_
_entity_poly.entity_id
_entity_poly.type
_entity_poly.pdbx_seq_one_letter_code
_entity_poly.pdbx_strand_id
1 'polypeptide(L)'
;MLNNIPFLESRMASEDLTNMRSVPIWRARDTPIRSMYRLYEAMAAGEYYGIGSEVEYFWYQRSWILSPVPDPRDSDPIRYAILASIVEELAKAFNWRLSLGMAA
;
A
#
# COMPACT_ATOMS: atom_id res chain seq x y z
N MET A 1 -4.07 -7.83 21.66
CA MET A 1 -3.54 -7.77 20.29
C MET A 1 -2.08 -7.43 20.39
N LEU A 2 -1.16 -8.33 20.03
CA LEU A 2 0.30 -8.14 19.88
C LEU A 2 0.89 -9.56 19.83
N ASN A 3 0.98 -10.17 18.64
CA ASN A 3 1.75 -11.41 18.39
C ASN A 3 1.92 -11.72 16.89
N ASN A 4 1.78 -10.72 16.00
CA ASN A 4 1.92 -10.93 14.56
C ASN A 4 3.23 -10.37 13.97
N ILE A 5 4.07 -9.73 14.79
CA ILE A 5 5.35 -9.16 14.31
C ILE A 5 6.22 -10.23 13.63
N PRO A 6 6.40 -11.46 14.17
CA PRO A 6 7.21 -12.49 13.51
C PRO A 6 6.57 -13.04 12.23
N PHE A 7 5.24 -13.06 12.14
CA PHE A 7 4.52 -13.53 10.95
C PHE A 7 4.52 -12.47 9.83
N LEU A 8 4.50 -11.20 10.22
CA LEU A 8 4.59 -10.08 9.32
C LEU A 8 6.03 -9.89 8.83
N GLU A 9 7.02 -9.99 9.72
CA GLU A 9 8.44 -10.09 9.35
C GLU A 9 8.69 -11.31 8.47
N SER A 10 8.10 -12.48 8.73
CA SER A 10 8.28 -13.63 7.85
C SER A 10 7.63 -13.44 6.49
N ARG A 11 6.48 -12.76 6.38
CA ARG A 11 5.86 -12.43 5.09
C ARG A 11 6.60 -11.32 4.34
N MET A 12 7.07 -10.29 5.04
CA MET A 12 7.88 -9.20 4.46
C MET A 12 9.30 -9.66 4.10
N ALA A 13 9.86 -10.64 4.81
CA ALA A 13 11.15 -11.26 4.50
C ALA A 13 11.04 -12.44 3.51
N SER A 14 9.88 -13.11 3.40
CA SER A 14 9.66 -14.20 2.42
C SER A 14 9.13 -13.71 1.09
N GLU A 15 8.36 -12.62 1.06
CA GLU A 15 8.04 -11.92 -0.17
C GLU A 15 9.09 -10.84 -0.37
N ASP A 16 10.07 -11.18 -1.20
CA ASP A 16 10.98 -10.27 -1.85
C ASP A 16 10.17 -9.31 -2.75
N LEU A 17 9.28 -8.50 -2.14
CA LEU A 17 8.22 -7.73 -2.81
C LEU A 17 8.82 -6.82 -3.85
N THR A 18 9.98 -6.23 -3.55
CA THR A 18 10.76 -5.43 -4.48
C THR A 18 11.16 -6.25 -5.73
N ASN A 19 11.61 -7.49 -5.56
CA ASN A 19 11.91 -8.36 -6.70
C ASN A 19 10.64 -8.91 -7.36
N MET A 20 9.56 -9.18 -6.63
CA MET A 20 8.26 -9.58 -7.21
C MET A 20 7.67 -8.47 -8.08
N ARG A 21 7.84 -7.20 -7.69
CA ARG A 21 7.46 -6.05 -8.53
C ARG A 21 8.21 -6.05 -9.85
N SER A 22 9.42 -6.62 -9.94
CA SER A 22 10.16 -6.76 -11.21
C SER A 22 9.56 -7.82 -12.14
N VAL A 23 8.75 -8.74 -11.61
CA VAL A 23 8.10 -9.81 -12.37
C VAL A 23 6.83 -9.27 -13.07
N PRO A 24 6.77 -9.20 -14.41
CA PRO A 24 5.68 -8.53 -15.12
C PRO A 24 4.29 -9.14 -14.85
N ILE A 25 4.20 -10.46 -14.76
CA ILE A 25 2.92 -11.15 -14.51
C ILE A 25 2.41 -10.92 -13.08
N TRP A 26 3.30 -10.74 -12.11
CA TRP A 26 2.91 -10.41 -10.74
C TRP A 26 2.37 -8.99 -10.70
N ARG A 27 3.12 -8.02 -11.26
CA ARG A 27 2.72 -6.61 -11.32
C ARG A 27 1.39 -6.42 -12.04
N ALA A 28 1.17 -7.11 -13.17
CA ALA A 28 -0.06 -7.03 -13.94
C ALA A 28 -1.30 -7.56 -13.20
N ARG A 29 -1.12 -8.45 -12.22
CA ARG A 29 -2.21 -9.02 -11.40
C ARG A 29 -2.40 -8.30 -10.06
N ASP A 30 -1.53 -7.37 -9.74
CA ASP A 30 -1.60 -6.61 -8.51
C ASP A 30 -2.70 -5.56 -8.57
N THR A 31 -3.19 -5.12 -7.41
CA THR A 31 -4.33 -4.19 -7.32
C THR A 31 -4.09 -3.10 -6.29
N PRO A 32 -4.76 -1.94 -6.43
CA PRO A 32 -4.66 -0.86 -5.44
C PRO A 32 -4.97 -1.33 -4.02
N ILE A 33 -6.01 -2.17 -3.87
CA ILE A 33 -6.43 -2.72 -2.58
C ILE A 33 -5.32 -3.58 -1.96
N ARG A 34 -4.67 -4.47 -2.73
CA ARG A 34 -3.56 -5.27 -2.20
C ARG A 34 -2.40 -4.41 -1.72
N SER A 35 -2.05 -3.36 -2.47
CA SER A 35 -0.99 -2.43 -2.04
C SER A 35 -1.39 -1.66 -0.77
N MET A 36 -2.66 -1.27 -0.61
CA MET A 36 -3.15 -0.68 0.64
C MET A 36 -3.01 -1.63 1.83
N TYR A 37 -3.30 -2.92 1.66
CA TYR A 37 -3.09 -3.90 2.73
C TYR A 37 -1.61 -4.07 3.06
N ARG A 38 -0.71 -4.01 2.07
CA ARG A 38 0.75 -4.02 2.34
C ARG A 38 1.20 -2.78 3.09
N LEU A 39 0.63 -1.59 2.79
CA LEU A 39 0.86 -0.38 3.57
C LEU A 39 0.37 -0.52 5.01
N TYR A 40 -0.83 -1.05 5.21
CA TYR A 40 -1.35 -1.35 6.54
C TYR A 40 -0.44 -2.33 7.30
N GLU A 41 -0.01 -3.41 6.65
CA GLU A 41 0.90 -4.40 7.22
C GLU A 41 2.22 -3.73 7.65
N ALA A 42 2.86 -2.93 6.78
CA ALA A 42 4.08 -2.20 7.10
C ALA A 42 3.89 -1.20 8.26
N MET A 43 2.77 -0.46 8.28
CA MET A 43 2.42 0.44 9.39
C MET A 43 2.22 -0.32 10.71
N ALA A 44 1.51 -1.45 10.67
CA ALA A 44 1.28 -2.29 11.84
C ALA A 44 2.59 -2.92 12.36
N ALA A 45 3.57 -3.15 11.48
CA ALA A 45 4.92 -3.58 11.82
C ALA A 45 5.78 -2.50 12.47
N GLY A 46 5.48 -1.22 12.19
CA GLY A 46 6.42 -0.12 12.41
C GLY A 46 7.59 -0.09 11.40
N GLU A 47 7.42 -0.69 10.23
CA GLU A 47 8.43 -0.68 9.16
C GLU A 47 8.19 0.52 8.22
N TYR A 48 8.97 1.59 8.42
CA TYR A 48 8.86 2.83 7.66
C TYR A 48 9.48 2.80 6.24
N TYR A 49 10.52 2.01 6.00
CA TYR A 49 11.09 1.77 4.66
C TYR A 49 10.08 1.06 3.74
N GLY A 50 9.33 0.08 4.28
CA GLY A 50 8.27 -0.62 3.58
C GLY A 50 7.14 0.32 3.14
N ILE A 51 6.78 1.28 4.00
CA ILE A 51 5.77 2.31 3.69
C ILE A 51 6.22 3.15 2.49
N GLY A 52 7.41 3.76 2.56
CA GLY A 52 7.90 4.63 1.48
C GLY A 52 7.97 3.90 0.13
N SER A 53 8.49 2.67 0.13
CA SER A 53 8.60 1.82 -1.05
C SER A 53 7.25 1.44 -1.65
N GLU A 54 6.24 1.11 -0.83
CA GLU A 54 4.88 0.82 -1.32
C GLU A 54 4.17 2.09 -1.83
N VAL A 55 4.33 3.23 -1.17
CA VAL A 55 3.75 4.51 -1.64
C VAL A 55 4.31 4.88 -3.02
N GLU A 56 5.62 4.75 -3.20
CA GLU A 56 6.28 4.99 -4.48
C GLU A 56 5.80 4.02 -5.56
N TYR A 57 5.73 2.73 -5.24
CA TYR A 57 5.21 1.72 -6.15
C TYR A 57 3.77 2.02 -6.59
N PHE A 58 2.91 2.42 -5.66
CA PHE A 58 1.52 2.80 -5.93
C PHE A 58 1.46 4.01 -6.87
N TRP A 59 2.26 5.05 -6.61
CA TRP A 59 2.32 6.27 -7.43
C TRP A 59 2.65 5.99 -8.90
N TYR A 60 3.52 5.02 -9.17
CA TYR A 60 3.91 4.66 -10.55
C TYR A 60 2.92 3.73 -11.27
N GLN A 61 1.89 3.21 -10.59
CA GLN A 61 0.84 2.44 -11.26
C GLN A 61 -0.16 3.35 -11.97
N ARG A 62 0.15 3.77 -13.20
CA ARG A 62 -0.70 4.69 -13.99
C ARG A 62 -2.14 4.22 -14.20
N SER A 63 -2.40 2.91 -14.16
CA SER A 63 -3.75 2.33 -14.26
C SER A 63 -4.55 2.40 -12.96
N TRP A 64 -3.92 2.74 -11.84
CA TRP A 64 -4.54 2.77 -10.52
C TRP A 64 -5.01 4.18 -10.22
N ILE A 65 -6.31 4.42 -10.41
CA ILE A 65 -6.94 5.69 -10.08
C ILE A 65 -7.36 5.62 -8.61
N LEU A 66 -7.03 6.65 -7.82
CA LEU A 66 -7.46 6.74 -6.41
C LEU A 66 -8.96 7.02 -6.26
N SER A 67 -9.58 7.70 -7.23
CA SER A 67 -10.99 8.09 -7.18
C SER A 67 -12.00 6.93 -7.21
N PRO A 68 -11.75 5.80 -7.91
CA PRO A 68 -12.63 4.62 -7.88
C PRO A 68 -12.03 3.42 -7.13
N VAL A 69 -11.20 3.60 -6.09
CA VAL A 69 -10.74 2.45 -5.31
C VAL A 69 -11.97 1.76 -4.69
N PRO A 70 -12.23 0.48 -5.00
CA PRO A 70 -13.39 -0.22 -4.46
C PRO A 70 -13.29 -0.28 -2.94
N ASP A 71 -14.41 -0.04 -2.27
CA ASP A 71 -14.52 -0.18 -0.82
C ASP A 71 -14.12 -1.63 -0.41
N PRO A 72 -13.08 -1.80 0.44
CA PRO A 72 -12.63 -3.11 0.87
C PRO A 72 -13.65 -3.88 1.72
N ARG A 73 -14.66 -3.20 2.30
CA ARG A 73 -15.70 -3.78 3.17
C ARG A 73 -15.12 -4.71 4.24
N ASP A 74 -14.04 -4.24 4.87
CA ASP A 74 -13.32 -5.02 5.85
C ASP A 74 -14.19 -5.28 7.09
N SER A 75 -14.25 -6.54 7.54
CA SER A 75 -15.05 -6.94 8.70
C SER A 75 -14.49 -6.42 10.02
N ASP A 76 -13.18 -6.11 10.07
CA ASP A 76 -12.54 -5.53 11.25
C ASP A 76 -12.65 -4.00 11.18
N PRO A 77 -13.44 -3.36 12.07
CA PRO A 77 -13.65 -1.91 12.03
C PRO A 77 -12.38 -1.10 12.27
N ILE A 78 -11.40 -1.64 13.01
CA ILE A 78 -10.13 -0.96 13.27
C ILE A 78 -9.28 -0.97 12.01
N ARG A 79 -9.11 -2.14 11.39
CA ARG A 79 -8.37 -2.26 10.14
C ARG A 79 -9.03 -1.45 9.03
N TYR A 80 -10.36 -1.45 8.97
CA TYR A 80 -11.12 -0.62 8.05
C TYR A 80 -10.82 0.88 8.22
N ALA A 81 -10.85 1.37 9.45
CA ALA A 81 -10.54 2.77 9.74
C ALA A 81 -9.10 3.13 9.33
N ILE A 82 -8.12 2.25 9.60
CA ILE A 82 -6.72 2.48 9.20
C ILE A 82 -6.60 2.53 7.67
N LEU A 83 -7.22 1.59 6.95
CA LEU A 83 -7.21 1.59 5.48
C LEU A 83 -7.85 2.86 4.91
N ALA A 84 -8.97 3.31 5.47
CA ALA A 84 -9.62 4.55 5.08
C ALA A 84 -8.69 5.77 5.30
N SER A 85 -8.03 5.85 6.45
CA SER A 85 -7.04 6.90 6.73
C SER A 85 -5.84 6.86 5.79
N ILE A 86 -5.33 5.67 5.44
CA ILE A 86 -4.24 5.52 4.46
C ILE A 86 -4.67 6.11 3.10
N VAL A 87 -5.87 5.80 2.61
CA VAL A 87 -6.37 6.32 1.33
C VAL A 87 -6.51 7.83 1.37
N GLU A 88 -7.03 8.38 2.46
CA GLU A 88 -7.19 9.82 2.64
C GLU A 88 -5.82 10.53 2.57
N GLU A 89 -4.82 10.02 3.29
CA GLU A 89 -3.48 10.59 3.30
C GLU A 89 -2.75 10.42 1.96
N LEU A 90 -2.92 9.28 1.27
CA LEU A 90 -2.41 9.08 -0.09
C LEU A 90 -3.00 10.12 -1.06
N ALA A 91 -4.31 10.35 -1.00
CA ALA A 91 -4.97 11.34 -1.85
C ALA A 91 -4.43 12.75 -1.62
N LYS A 92 -4.24 13.15 -0.35
CA LYS A 92 -3.61 14.44 0.00
C LYS A 92 -2.18 14.53 -0.51
N ALA A 93 -1.34 13.52 -0.23
CA ALA A 93 0.06 13.50 -0.62
C ALA A 93 0.23 13.55 -2.14
N PHE A 94 -0.61 12.82 -2.88
CA PHE A 94 -0.56 12.74 -4.33
C PHE A 94 -1.03 14.04 -4.98
N ASN A 95 -2.13 14.62 -4.50
CA ASN A 95 -2.59 15.92 -4.97
C ASN A 95 -1.58 17.03 -4.67
N TRP A 96 -0.93 16.99 -3.50
CA TRP A 96 0.17 17.89 -3.18
C TRP A 96 1.35 17.71 -4.16
N ARG A 97 1.77 16.47 -4.43
CA ARG A 97 2.84 16.18 -5.38
C ARG A 97 2.49 16.66 -6.80
N LEU A 98 1.24 16.47 -7.25
CA LEU A 98 0.75 17.01 -8.52
C LEU A 98 0.77 18.54 -8.56
N SER A 99 0.44 19.21 -7.44
CA SER A 99 0.46 20.68 -7.35
C SER A 99 1.86 21.27 -7.54
N LEU A 100 2.90 20.48 -7.25
CA LEU A 100 4.30 20.83 -7.48
C LEU A 100 4.75 20.57 -8.93
N GLY A 101 3.85 20.17 -9.83
CA GLY A 101 4.16 19.84 -11.23
C GLY A 101 4.80 18.47 -11.41
N MET A 102 4.86 17.64 -10.36
CA MET A 102 5.39 16.28 -10.44
C MET A 102 4.25 15.32 -10.81
N ALA A 103 4.09 15.04 -12.11
CA ALA A 103 3.22 13.98 -12.62
C ALA A 103 4.03 12.69 -12.85
N ALA A 104 3.46 11.52 -12.52
CA ALA A 104 4.03 10.19 -12.75
C ALA A 104 3.84 9.68 -14.19
#